data_AF-A0A968DKS3-F1
#
_entry.id   AF-A0A968DKS3-F1
#
_cell.length_a   1.000
_cell.length_b   1.000
_cell.length_c   1.000
_cell.angle_alpha   90.00
_cell.angle_beta   90.00
_cell.angle_gamma   90.00
#
_symmetry.space_group_name_H-M   'P 1'
#
loop_
_entity.id
_entity.type
_entity.pdbx_description
1 polymer ?
#
loop_
_entity_poly.entity_id
_entity_poly.type
_entity_poly.pdbx_seq_one_letter_code
_entity_poly.pdbx_strand_id
1 'polypeptide(L)'
;SAMAAKHMVGDFPVEVVDSRLTTMASGFLVFKAAEIAQQGGDIDQVAEAARSLIGKVRVMFVVDTLEYLHKGGRIGGAKRLLGSLLAMKPILELKDGKIEPLESVRTKKKAIRAMLSQLDYDASGKDNIHLT
;
A
#
# COMPACT_ATOMS: atom_id res chain seq x y z
N SER A 1 5.44 3.83 -19.98
CA SER A 1 4.69 3.96 -18.71
C SER A 1 3.20 4.15 -19.03
N ALA A 2 2.29 3.96 -18.07
CA ALA A 2 0.85 4.16 -18.30
C ALA A 2 0.52 5.59 -18.79
N MET A 3 1.16 6.60 -18.20
CA MET A 3 1.03 8.00 -18.64
C MET A 3 1.45 8.20 -20.09
N ALA A 4 2.59 7.64 -20.51
CA ALA A 4 3.03 7.74 -21.90
C ALA A 4 2.07 7.01 -22.86
N ALA A 5 1.60 5.82 -22.47
CA ALA A 5 0.66 5.04 -23.28
C ALA A 5 -0.69 5.74 -23.46
N LYS A 6 -1.19 6.46 -22.44
CA LYS A 6 -2.40 7.30 -22.54
C LYS A 6 -2.31 8.31 -23.69
N HIS A 7 -1.13 8.85 -23.98
CA HIS A 7 -0.92 9.78 -25.10
C HIS A 7 -0.80 9.09 -26.47
N MET A 8 -0.67 7.76 -26.52
CA MET A 8 -0.49 7.00 -27.77
C MET A 8 -1.80 6.45 -28.34
N VAL A 9 -2.89 6.47 -27.56
CA VAL A 9 -4.17 5.83 -27.93
C VAL A 9 -5.20 6.81 -28.54
N GLY A 10 -4.76 8.02 -28.93
CA GLY A 10 -5.59 9.02 -29.58
C GLY A 10 -6.78 9.44 -28.70
N ASP A 11 -7.98 9.40 -29.28
CA ASP A 11 -9.23 9.82 -28.62
C ASP A 11 -9.84 8.74 -27.70
N PHE A 12 -9.18 7.58 -27.55
CA PHE A 12 -9.67 6.56 -26.63
C PHE A 12 -9.55 7.04 -25.18
N PRO A 13 -10.66 7.14 -24.42
CA PRO A 13 -10.63 7.68 -23.07
C PRO A 13 -9.86 6.72 -22.14
N VAL A 14 -8.75 7.20 -21.59
CA VAL A 14 -7.92 6.47 -20.61
C VAL A 14 -7.78 7.32 -19.37
N GLU A 15 -8.05 6.72 -18.22
CA GLU A 15 -7.77 7.33 -16.93
C GLU A 15 -6.71 6.55 -16.15
N VAL A 16 -5.70 7.27 -15.66
CA VAL A 16 -4.57 6.68 -14.92
C VAL A 16 -4.72 7.05 -13.46
N VAL A 17 -4.83 6.03 -12.61
CA VAL A 17 -4.90 6.19 -11.16
C VAL A 17 -3.57 5.72 -10.56
N ASP A 18 -2.83 6.65 -9.95
CA ASP A 18 -1.68 6.29 -9.11
C ASP A 18 -2.22 5.76 -7.77
N SER A 19 -2.15 4.45 -7.59
CA SER A 19 -2.66 3.77 -6.38
C SER A 19 -1.86 4.14 -5.14
N ARG A 20 -0.58 4.53 -5.28
CA ARG A 20 0.40 4.65 -4.19
C ARG A 20 0.51 3.39 -3.32
N LEU A 21 0.05 2.25 -3.85
CA LEU A 21 -0.07 0.95 -3.18
C LEU A 21 0.51 -0.16 -4.08
N THR A 22 0.75 -1.34 -3.50
CA THR A 22 1.18 -2.53 -4.26
C THR A 22 0.49 -3.78 -3.72
N THR A 23 0.78 -4.93 -4.33
CA THR A 23 0.22 -6.25 -3.97
C THR A 23 -1.31 -6.25 -3.88
N MET A 24 -1.88 -6.91 -2.87
CA MET A 24 -3.33 -7.00 -2.71
C MET A 24 -3.97 -5.65 -2.37
N ALA A 25 -3.22 -4.71 -1.79
CA ALA A 25 -3.73 -3.37 -1.50
C ALA A 25 -4.15 -2.63 -2.76
N SER A 26 -3.38 -2.73 -3.86
CA SER A 26 -3.83 -2.23 -5.17
C SER A 26 -5.01 -3.04 -5.75
N GLY A 27 -5.11 -4.32 -5.42
CA GLY A 27 -6.23 -5.18 -5.82
C GLY A 27 -7.58 -4.68 -5.29
N PHE A 28 -7.64 -4.16 -4.06
CA PHE A 28 -8.89 -3.58 -3.51
C PHE A 28 -9.39 -2.38 -4.32
N LEU A 29 -8.48 -1.53 -4.80
CA LEU A 29 -8.84 -0.41 -5.68
C LEU A 29 -9.41 -0.94 -7.01
N VAL A 30 -8.80 -1.97 -7.58
CA VAL A 30 -9.27 -2.61 -8.82
C VAL A 30 -10.64 -3.24 -8.63
N PHE A 31 -10.88 -3.95 -7.52
CA PHE A 31 -12.18 -4.55 -7.24
C PHE A 31 -13.28 -3.48 -7.10
N LYS A 32 -12.99 -2.38 -6.41
CA LYS A 32 -13.96 -1.28 -6.28
C LYS A 32 -14.28 -0.60 -7.60
N ALA A 33 -13.26 -0.38 -8.44
CA ALA A 33 -13.45 0.13 -9.80
C ALA A 33 -14.28 -0.85 -10.65
N ALA A 34 -13.96 -2.15 -10.62
CA ALA A 34 -14.67 -3.18 -11.37
C ALA A 34 -16.13 -3.33 -10.94
N GLU A 35 -16.45 -3.15 -9.66
CA GLU A 35 -17.82 -3.13 -9.16
C GLU A 35 -18.64 -2.01 -9.82
N ILE A 36 -18.13 -0.79 -9.84
CA ILE A 36 -18.81 0.37 -10.44
C ILE A 36 -18.92 0.23 -11.96
N ALA A 37 -17.90 -0.30 -12.63
CA ALA A 37 -17.95 -0.59 -14.06
C ALA A 37 -19.04 -1.61 -14.41
N GLN A 38 -19.18 -2.69 -13.61
CA GLN A 38 -20.23 -3.69 -13.79
C GLN A 38 -21.63 -3.13 -13.57
N GLN A 39 -21.77 -2.09 -12.75
CA GLN A 39 -23.04 -1.37 -12.53
C GLN A 39 -23.36 -0.35 -13.63
N GLY A 40 -22.52 -0.25 -14.68
CA GLY A 40 -22.70 0.66 -15.79
C GLY A 40 -22.16 2.07 -15.56
N GLY A 41 -21.29 2.25 -14.56
CA GLY A 41 -20.64 3.54 -14.29
C GLY A 41 -19.69 3.96 -15.42
N ASP A 42 -19.59 5.26 -15.64
CA ASP A 42 -18.66 5.84 -16.62
C ASP A 42 -17.20 5.83 -16.13
N ILE A 43 -16.27 6.24 -16.99
CA ILE A 43 -14.83 6.21 -16.71
C ILE A 43 -14.45 7.06 -15.49
N ASP A 44 -15.11 8.21 -15.28
CA ASP A 44 -14.80 9.11 -14.18
C ASP A 44 -15.30 8.52 -12.86
N GLN A 45 -16.50 7.93 -12.86
CA GLN A 45 -17.06 7.22 -11.72
C GLN A 45 -16.21 6.00 -11.33
N VAL A 46 -15.75 5.22 -12.31
CA VAL A 46 -14.87 4.05 -12.10
C VAL A 46 -13.52 4.49 -11.51
N ALA A 47 -12.91 5.54 -12.06
CA ALA A 47 -11.65 6.07 -11.56
C ALA A 47 -11.79 6.65 -10.15
N GLU A 48 -12.87 7.38 -9.88
CA GLU A 48 -13.14 7.95 -8.57
C GLU A 48 -13.39 6.86 -7.52
N ALA A 49 -14.05 5.77 -7.90
CA ALA A 49 -14.25 4.62 -7.02
C ALA A 49 -12.92 4.04 -6.53
N ALA A 50 -11.92 3.89 -7.42
CA ALA A 50 -10.57 3.51 -7.04
C ALA A 50 -9.90 4.57 -6.14
N ARG A 51 -9.93 5.85 -6.54
CA ARG A 51 -9.31 6.95 -5.78
C ARG A 51 -9.87 7.06 -4.36
N SER A 52 -11.16 6.80 -4.18
CA SER A 52 -11.85 6.88 -2.90
C SER A 52 -11.29 5.95 -1.81
N LEU A 53 -10.54 4.91 -2.21
CA LEU A 53 -9.86 3.97 -1.31
C LEU A 53 -8.40 4.34 -1.02
N ILE A 54 -7.80 5.25 -1.81
CA ILE A 54 -6.44 5.73 -1.57
C ILE A 54 -6.40 6.44 -0.21
N GLY A 55 -5.47 6.05 0.66
CA GLY A 55 -5.36 6.56 2.03
C GLY A 55 -6.28 5.88 3.06
N LYS A 56 -7.23 5.03 2.61
CA LYS A 56 -8.03 4.17 3.51
C LYS A 56 -7.44 2.76 3.63
N VAL A 57 -6.71 2.31 2.62
CA VAL A 57 -5.99 1.03 2.63
C VAL A 57 -4.63 1.21 3.27
N ARG A 58 -4.30 0.36 4.25
CA ARG A 58 -3.01 0.36 4.95
C ARG A 58 -2.25 -0.93 4.64
N VAL A 59 -0.93 -0.82 4.49
CA VAL A 59 -0.02 -1.97 4.30
C VAL A 59 1.03 -1.93 5.39
N MET A 60 1.10 -2.98 6.20
CA MET A 60 2.15 -3.20 7.19
C MET A 60 2.83 -4.53 6.93
N PHE A 61 4.15 -4.58 7.08
CA PHE A 61 4.92 -5.79 6.83
C PHE A 61 6.21 -5.81 7.64
N VAL A 62 6.76 -7.01 7.83
CA VAL A 62 8.04 -7.24 8.49
C VAL A 62 8.94 -8.03 7.56
N VAL A 63 10.21 -7.66 7.50
CA VAL A 63 11.23 -8.33 6.68
C VAL A 63 12.38 -8.85 7.53
N ASP A 64 13.07 -9.87 7.02
CA ASP A 64 14.26 -10.40 7.70
C ASP A 64 15.51 -9.54 7.49
N THR A 65 15.59 -8.84 6.36
CA THR A 65 16.67 -7.94 5.99
C THR A 65 16.15 -6.76 5.15
N LEU A 66 16.78 -5.58 5.29
CA LEU A 66 16.52 -4.43 4.41
C LEU A 66 17.36 -4.46 3.12
N GLU A 67 18.28 -5.43 2.96
CA GLU A 67 19.22 -5.48 1.84
C GLU A 67 18.52 -5.43 0.47
N TYR A 68 17.45 -6.19 0.28
CA TYR A 68 16.74 -6.21 -1.01
C TYR A 68 15.99 -4.91 -1.29
N LEU A 69 15.40 -4.30 -0.27
CA LEU A 69 14.79 -2.98 -0.40
C LEU A 69 15.84 -1.93 -0.74
N HIS A 70 17.03 -2.03 -0.16
CA HIS A 70 18.15 -1.13 -0.42
C HIS A 70 18.69 -1.30 -1.84
N LYS A 71 19.08 -2.52 -2.23
CA LYS A 71 19.57 -2.84 -3.58
C LYS A 71 18.54 -2.49 -4.65
N GLY A 72 17.26 -2.68 -4.35
CA GLY A 72 16.17 -2.27 -5.22
C GLY A 72 15.94 -0.76 -5.24
N GLY A 73 16.46 0.04 -4.31
CA GLY A 73 16.18 1.48 -4.24
C GLY A 73 14.76 1.82 -3.74
N ARG A 74 14.00 0.83 -3.27
CA ARG A 74 12.62 1.00 -2.75
C ARG A 74 12.58 1.17 -1.23
N ILE A 75 13.75 1.13 -0.56
CA ILE A 75 13.88 1.21 0.90
C ILE A 75 13.24 2.44 1.56
N GLY A 76 13.07 3.55 0.83
CA GLY A 76 12.43 4.75 1.36
C GLY A 76 13.07 5.26 2.65
N GLY A 77 12.25 5.74 3.59
CA GLY A 77 12.67 6.20 4.89
C GLY A 77 13.30 5.11 5.77
N ALA A 78 13.07 3.82 5.47
CA ALA A 78 13.71 2.71 6.19
C ALA A 78 15.24 2.69 6.01
N LYS A 79 15.80 3.48 5.09
CA LYS A 79 17.25 3.68 4.92
C LYS A 79 17.93 4.11 6.22
N ARG A 80 17.22 4.82 7.10
CA ARG A 80 17.73 5.26 8.42
C ARG A 80 18.03 4.13 9.39
N LEU A 81 17.52 2.92 9.11
CA LEU A 81 17.74 1.72 9.92
C LEU A 81 18.91 0.86 9.39
N LEU A 82 19.59 1.28 8.30
CA LEU A 82 20.78 0.60 7.82
C LEU A 82 21.88 0.69 8.90
N GLY A 83 22.29 -0.47 9.43
CA GLY A 83 23.29 -0.59 10.50
C GLY A 83 22.73 -0.97 11.88
N SER A 84 21.44 -0.72 12.15
CA SER A 84 20.80 -1.09 13.43
C SER A 84 20.07 -2.44 13.41
N LEU A 85 20.00 -3.09 12.24
CA LEU A 85 19.21 -4.31 12.02
C LEU A 85 19.79 -5.60 12.60
N LEU A 86 21.05 -5.59 13.06
CA LEU A 86 21.73 -6.82 13.48
C LEU A 86 21.00 -7.56 14.62
N ALA A 87 20.10 -6.89 15.36
CA ALA A 87 19.35 -7.48 16.47
C ALA A 87 17.82 -7.23 16.44
N MET A 88 17.32 -6.53 15.42
CA MET A 88 15.93 -6.05 15.39
C MET A 88 15.24 -6.38 14.07
N LYS A 89 13.96 -6.75 14.16
CA LYS A 89 13.01 -6.92 13.07
C LYS A 89 12.21 -5.61 12.89
N PRO A 90 12.44 -4.87 11.79
CA PRO A 90 11.70 -3.64 11.53
C PRO A 90 10.29 -3.98 11.03
N ILE A 91 9.30 -3.31 11.60
CA ILE A 91 7.96 -3.24 11.05
C ILE A 91 7.93 -2.00 10.15
N LEU A 92 7.52 -2.21 8.91
CA LEU A 92 7.49 -1.21 7.86
C LEU A 92 6.04 -1.00 7.42
N GLU A 93 5.76 0.20 6.92
CA GLU A 93 4.51 0.55 6.29
C GLU A 93 4.73 1.14 4.90
N LEU A 94 3.72 1.04 4.05
CA LEU A 94 3.66 1.79 2.79
C LEU A 94 2.84 3.06 3.02
N LYS A 95 3.49 4.21 2.98
CA LYS A 95 2.88 5.52 3.22
C LYS A 95 3.19 6.44 2.04
N ASP A 96 2.14 6.97 1.41
CA ASP A 96 2.25 7.85 0.24
C ASP A 96 3.18 7.29 -0.87
N GLY A 97 3.09 5.98 -1.11
CA GLY A 97 3.89 5.27 -2.13
C GLY A 97 5.34 5.00 -1.74
N LYS A 98 5.74 5.25 -0.48
CA LYS A 98 7.10 5.04 0.04
C LYS A 98 7.11 4.09 1.23
N ILE A 99 8.18 3.31 1.33
CA ILE A 99 8.39 2.44 2.49
C ILE A 99 8.91 3.29 3.64
N GLU A 100 8.14 3.31 4.73
CA GLU A 100 8.47 4.03 5.96
C GLU A 100 8.56 3.06 7.14
N PRO A 101 9.47 3.32 8.10
CA PRO A 101 9.59 2.50 9.30
C PRO A 101 8.54 2.90 10.35
N LEU A 102 7.77 1.90 10.81
CA LEU A 102 6.71 2.06 11.79
C LEU A 102 7.23 1.80 13.22
N GLU A 103 7.84 0.62 13.44
CA GLU A 103 8.36 0.19 14.74
C GLU A 103 9.55 -0.76 14.55
N SER A 104 10.32 -1.05 15.59
CA SER A 104 11.34 -2.10 15.58
C SER A 104 11.21 -2.98 16.81
N VAL A 105 11.11 -4.29 16.60
CA VAL A 105 10.98 -5.30 17.66
C VAL A 105 12.04 -6.39 17.51
N ARG A 106 12.29 -7.21 18.54
CA ARG A 106 13.36 -8.23 18.46
C ARG A 106 13.01 -9.49 17.67
N THR A 107 11.73 -9.86 17.60
CA THR A 107 11.33 -11.16 17.03
C THR A 107 10.12 -11.02 16.12
N LYS A 108 10.02 -11.91 15.12
CA LYS A 108 8.87 -11.94 14.19
C LYS A 108 7.53 -12.11 14.92
N LYS A 109 7.48 -12.94 15.97
CA LYS A 109 6.28 -13.11 16.81
C LYS A 109 5.87 -11.81 17.53
N LYS A 110 6.83 -10.99 17.96
CA LYS A 110 6.52 -9.66 18.51
C LYS A 110 6.07 -8.70 17.40
N ALA A 111 6.65 -8.79 16.21
CA ALA A 111 6.30 -7.95 15.07
C ALA A 111 4.84 -8.16 14.64
N ILE A 112 4.42 -9.42 14.52
CA ILE A 112 3.03 -9.77 14.20
C ILE A 112 2.07 -9.22 15.25
N ARG A 113 2.38 -9.38 16.55
CA ARG A 113 1.55 -8.82 17.62
C ARG A 113 1.47 -7.30 17.57
N ALA A 114 2.58 -6.61 17.33
CA ALA A 114 2.60 -5.16 17.17
C ALA A 114 1.77 -4.70 15.95
N MET A 115 1.85 -5.39 14.81
CA MET A 115 1.00 -5.11 13.66
C MET A 115 -0.49 -5.30 13.96
N LEU A 116 -0.86 -6.33 14.73
CA LEU A 116 -2.25 -6.52 15.18
C LEU A 116 -2.70 -5.40 16.14
N SER A 117 -1.85 -4.99 17.09
CA SER A 117 -2.18 -3.86 17.98
C SER A 117 -2.31 -2.54 17.21
N GLN A 118 -1.49 -2.33 16.17
CA GLN A 118 -1.63 -1.17 15.30
C GLN A 118 -2.94 -1.23 14.52
N LEU A 119 -3.30 -2.40 14.00
CA LEU A 119 -4.59 -2.61 13.34
C LEU A 119 -5.76 -2.28 14.27
N ASP A 120 -5.76 -2.80 15.50
CA ASP A 120 -6.81 -2.52 16.50
C ASP A 120 -6.92 -1.03 16.81
N TYR A 121 -5.79 -0.33 16.90
CA TYR A 121 -5.77 1.12 17.06
C TYR A 121 -6.40 1.84 15.85
N ASP A 122 -6.06 1.42 14.63
CA ASP A 122 -6.60 2.02 13.41
C ASP A 122 -8.08 1.69 13.19
N ALA A 123 -8.52 0.57 13.76
CA ALA A 123 -9.86 0.04 13.74
C ALA A 123 -10.79 0.75 14.72
N SER A 124 -10.24 1.32 15.79
CA SER A 124 -11.02 1.96 16.85
C SER A 124 -11.94 3.04 16.28
N GLY A 125 -13.24 2.87 16.51
CA GLY A 125 -14.28 3.78 16.00
C GLY A 125 -14.64 3.61 14.52
N LYS A 126 -14.25 2.49 13.89
CA LYS A 126 -14.66 2.15 12.51
C LYS A 126 -15.52 0.90 12.49
N ASP A 127 -16.67 0.99 11.82
CA ASP A 127 -17.63 -0.11 11.76
C ASP A 127 -17.33 -1.15 10.67
N ASN A 128 -16.51 -0.80 9.66
CA ASN A 128 -16.25 -1.65 8.49
C ASN A 128 -14.76 -1.76 8.20
N ILE A 129 -14.16 -2.90 8.53
CA ILE A 129 -12.74 -3.19 8.31
C ILE A 129 -12.61 -4.50 7.57
N HIS A 130 -11.86 -4.48 6.47
CA HIS A 130 -11.53 -5.66 5.70
C HIS A 130 -10.08 -6.06 5.97
N LEU A 131 -9.87 -7.32 6.35
CA LEU A 131 -8.56 -7.90 6.66
C LEU A 131 -8.26 -9.01 5.66
N THR A 132 -7.04 -9.04 5.12
CA THR A 132 -6.57 -10.05 4.17
C THR A 132 -5.07 -10.28 4.34
#